data_AF-A0A839PMM6-F1
#
_entry.id   AF-A0A839PMM6-F1
#
_cell.length_a   1.000
_cell.length_b   1.000
_cell.length_c   1.000
_cell.angle_alpha   90.00
_cell.angle_beta   90.00
_cell.angle_gamma   90.00
#
_symmetry.space_group_name_H-M   'P 1'
#
loop_
_entity.id
_entity.type
_entity.pdbx_description
1 polymer ?
#
loop_
_entity_poly.entity_id
_entity_poly.type
_entity_poly.pdbx_seq_one_letter_code
_entity_poly.pdbx_strand_id
1 'polypeptide(L)' 'MNNAEGECPDRNLQPMRICETVVYRGPQVFSNQPMVRVQLDLGELENWPTHRLPGFTEKLTGLLPHL' A
#
# COMPACT_ATOMS: atom_id res chain seq x y z
N MET A 1 13.28 -23.69 -4.21
CA MET A 1 14.05 -22.45 -4.43
C MET A 1 13.52 -21.39 -3.52
N ASN A 2 14.41 -20.77 -2.76
CA ASN A 2 14.13 -20.16 -1.46
C ASN A 2 13.31 -18.88 -1.59
N ASN A 3 12.11 -18.89 -1.02
CA ASN A 3 11.34 -17.69 -0.73
C ASN A 3 12.05 -16.96 0.42
N ALA A 4 12.94 -16.03 0.09
CA ALA A 4 13.30 -14.98 1.03
C ALA A 4 12.07 -14.06 1.12
N GLU A 5 11.15 -14.41 2.01
CA GLU A 5 10.03 -13.54 2.37
C GLU A 5 10.60 -12.20 2.84
N GLY A 6 10.06 -11.12 2.28
CA GLY A 6 10.53 -9.75 2.48
C GLY A 6 10.34 -9.29 3.92
N GLU A 7 11.28 -9.68 4.77
CA GLU A 7 11.35 -9.18 6.13
C GLU A 7 11.80 -7.72 6.06
N CYS A 8 10.83 -6.80 6.19
CA CYS A 8 11.12 -5.40 6.42
C CYS A 8 11.37 -5.24 7.93
N PRO A 9 12.62 -5.02 8.39
CA PRO A 9 12.93 -5.00 9.82
C PRO A 9 12.38 -3.75 10.52
N ASP A 10 11.81 -3.94 11.71
CA ASP A 10 11.19 -2.94 12.60
C ASP A 10 12.23 -1.90 13.11
N ARG A 11 12.27 -0.69 12.55
CA ARG A 11 11.51 0.56 12.82
C ARG A 11 12.07 1.39 13.98
N ASN A 12 12.85 2.40 13.64
CA ASN A 12 13.09 3.55 14.51
C ASN A 12 13.11 4.85 13.66
N LEU A 13 12.03 5.63 13.77
CA LEU A 13 11.91 7.04 13.36
C LEU A 13 12.32 7.40 11.90
N GLN A 14 12.36 6.44 10.98
CA GLN A 14 12.72 6.74 9.59
C GLN A 14 11.50 7.24 8.79
N PRO A 15 11.70 8.14 7.81
CA PRO A 15 10.68 8.49 6.82
C PRO A 15 10.27 7.26 5.99
N MET A 16 9.13 7.38 5.29
CA MET A 16 8.57 6.34 4.41
C MET A 16 9.65 5.64 3.58
N ARG A 17 9.63 4.29 3.55
CA ARG A 17 10.63 3.46 2.86
C ARG A 17 9.98 2.42 1.96
N ILE A 18 10.63 2.16 0.83
CA ILE A 18 10.31 1.00 -0.02
C ILE A 18 11.08 -0.22 0.53
N CYS A 19 10.35 -1.24 0.98
CA CYS A 19 10.91 -2.51 1.43
C CYS A 19 11.23 -3.43 0.25
N GLU A 20 10.37 -3.47 -0.78
CA GLU A 20 10.51 -4.37 -1.92
C GLU A 20 9.86 -3.77 -3.18
N THR A 21 10.46 -4.01 -4.35
CA THR A 21 9.88 -3.69 -5.65
C THR A 21 9.98 -4.89 -6.59
N VAL A 22 8.85 -5.32 -7.15
CA VAL A 22 8.77 -6.44 -8.09
C VAL A 22 8.06 -6.00 -9.36
N VAL A 23 8.65 -6.29 -10.53
CA VAL A 23 8.04 -6.01 -11.83
C VAL A 23 7.46 -7.29 -12.42
N TYR A 24 6.14 -7.33 -12.53
CA TYR A 24 5.41 -8.40 -13.22
C TYR A 24 5.28 -8.07 -14.70
N ARG A 25 5.89 -8.89 -15.56
CA ARG A 25 5.94 -8.68 -17.02
C ARG A 25 4.81 -9.35 -17.80
N GLY A 26 3.96 -10.14 -17.15
CA GLY A 26 2.87 -10.89 -17.78
C GLY A 26 1.73 -11.18 -16.79
N PRO A 27 0.73 -11.98 -17.21
CA PRO A 27 -0.42 -12.31 -16.37
C PRO A 27 0.00 -12.94 -15.04
N GLN A 28 -0.63 -12.51 -13.96
CA GLN A 28 -0.40 -13.00 -12.61
C GLN A 28 -1.70 -12.94 -11.78
N VAL A 29 -1.70 -13.47 -10.56
CA VAL A 29 -2.89 -13.68 -9.72
C VAL A 29 -3.75 -12.43 -9.47
N PHE A 30 -3.14 -11.24 -9.39
CA PHE A 30 -3.84 -9.97 -9.15
C PHE A 30 -4.25 -9.23 -10.44
N SER A 31 -3.71 -9.58 -11.61
CA SER A 31 -4.02 -8.94 -12.90
C SER A 31 -3.41 -9.68 -14.08
N ASN A 32 -4.13 -9.65 -15.20
CA ASN A 32 -3.66 -10.17 -16.49
C ASN A 32 -2.72 -9.22 -17.24
N GLN A 33 -2.45 -8.04 -16.69
CA GLN A 33 -1.62 -7.00 -17.31
C GLN A 33 -0.29 -6.83 -16.57
N PRO A 34 0.77 -6.34 -17.25
CA PRO A 34 2.03 -6.00 -16.59
C PRO A 34 1.81 -4.98 -15.47
N MET A 35 2.43 -5.20 -14.30
CA MET A 35 2.32 -4.29 -13.15
C MET A 35 3.61 -4.24 -12.34
N VAL A 36 3.73 -3.23 -11.47
CA VAL A 36 4.78 -3.15 -10.46
C VAL A 36 4.15 -3.27 -9.09
N ARG A 37 4.60 -4.23 -8.27
CA ARG A 37 4.25 -4.29 -6.84
C ARG A 37 5.36 -3.64 -6.03
N VAL A 38 4.94 -2.78 -5.12
CA VAL A 38 5.82 -2.11 -4.16
C VAL A 38 5.32 -2.46 -2.76
N GLN A 39 6.20 -3.02 -1.93
CA GLN A 39 5.96 -3.16 -0.50
C GLN A 39 6.59 -1.95 0.20
N LEU A 40 5.77 -1.24 0.97
CA LEU A 40 6.12 0.04 1.56
C LEU A 40 5.98 -0.02 3.08
N ASP A 41 6.98 0.51 3.79
CA ASP A 41 6.90 0.86 5.20
C ASP A 41 6.53 2.35 5.31
N LEU A 42 5.38 2.63 5.92
CA LEU A 42 4.83 3.97 6.05
C LEU A 42 5.47 4.80 7.17
N GLY A 43 6.12 4.16 8.15
CA GLY A 43 6.71 4.84 9.30
C GLY A 43 5.73 5.78 10.01
N GLU A 44 6.12 7.05 10.20
CA GLU A 44 5.32 8.07 10.90
C GLU A 44 3.96 8.37 10.24
N LEU A 45 3.79 8.08 8.94
CA LEU A 45 2.54 8.36 8.23
C LEU A 45 1.37 7.51 8.71
N GLU A 46 1.63 6.39 9.40
CA GLU A 46 0.57 5.62 10.05
C GLU A 46 -0.18 6.44 11.11
N ASN A 47 0.47 7.44 11.70
CA ASN A 47 -0.17 8.35 12.64
C ASN A 47 -1.12 9.36 11.98
N TRP A 48 -1.17 9.42 10.64
CA TRP A 48 -1.96 10.38 9.87
C TRP A 48 -2.95 9.68 8.93
N PRO A 49 -3.90 8.89 9.46
CA PRO A 49 -4.82 8.12 8.63
C PRO A 49 -5.87 9.02 7.97
N THR A 50 -6.24 8.68 6.73
CA THR A 50 -7.20 9.44 5.90
C THR A 50 -8.57 9.62 6.57
N HIS A 51 -9.02 8.70 7.42
CA HIS A 51 -10.31 8.80 8.10
C HIS A 51 -10.44 9.99 9.05
N ARG A 52 -9.32 10.58 9.51
CA ARG A 52 -9.33 11.78 10.37
C ARG A 52 -9.67 13.06 9.59
N LEU A 53 -9.70 12.99 8.26
CA LEU A 53 -10.07 14.12 7.44
C LEU A 53 -11.55 14.49 7.71
N PRO A 54 -11.85 15.75 8.08
CA PRO A 54 -13.21 16.16 8.41
C PRO A 54 -14.18 15.92 7.24
N GLY A 55 -15.26 15.20 7.51
CA GLY A 55 -16.31 14.95 6.52
C GLY A 55 -15.95 13.94 5.41
N PHE A 56 -14.80 13.27 5.49
CA PHE A 56 -14.35 12.35 4.44
C PHE A 56 -15.28 11.14 4.31
N THR A 57 -15.56 10.46 5.42
CA THR A 57 -16.38 9.24 5.45
C THR A 57 -17.82 9.53 5.02
N GLU A 58 -18.37 10.66 5.45
CA GLU A 58 -19.74 11.09 5.13
C GLU A 58 -19.87 11.41 3.65
N LYS A 59 -18.91 12.14 3.07
CA LYS A 59 -18.87 12.44 1.63
C LYS A 59 -18.69 11.17 0.81
N LEU A 60 -17.79 10.29 1.21
CA LEU A 60 -17.56 9.02 0.51
C LEU A 60 -18.82 8.16 0.50
N THR A 61 -19.49 8.03 1.64
CA THR A 61 -20.73 7.24 1.76
C THR A 61 -21.86 7.85 0.95
N GLY A 62 -21.97 9.18 0.90
CA GLY A 62 -22.97 9.87 0.08
C GLY A 62 -22.82 9.65 -1.44
N LEU A 63 -21.65 9.21 -1.91
CA LEU A 63 -21.40 8.89 -3.32
C LEU A 63 -21.76 7.44 -3.70
N LEU A 64 -21.88 6.53 -2.72
CA LEU A 64 -22.23 5.13 -2.98
C LEU A 64 -23.75 4.96 -3.21
N PRO A 65 -24.20 4.02 -4.08
CA PRO A 65 -23.43 3.04 -4.86
C PRO A 65 -23.01 3.54 -6.25
N HIS A 66 -23.18 4.83 -6.56
CA HIS A 66 -22.93 5.37 -7.89
C HIS A 66 -21.44 5.55 -8.22
N LEU A 67 -20.56 5.39 -7.22
CA LEU A 67 -19.09 5.40 -7.32
C LEU A 67 -18.54 4.05 -7.80
#